data_AF-A0ABD1E099-F1
#
_entry.id   AF-A0ABD1E099-F1
#
_cell.length_a   1.000
_cell.length_b   1.000
_cell.length_c   1.000
_cell.angle_alpha   90.00
_cell.angle_beta   90.00
_cell.angle_gamma   90.00
#
_symmetry.space_group_name_H-M   'P 1'
#
loop_
_entity.id
_entity.type
_entity.pdbx_description
1 polymer ?
#
loop_
_entity_poly.entity_id
_entity_poly.type
_entity_poly.pdbx_seq_one_letter_code
_entity_poly.pdbx_strand_id
1 'polypeptide(L)'
;MFSIVGEGFKTLFLQMHCQIGGGGPRLGPNSDNVMFGTMAMAPKRFFFGLTAFRDDIQEMMTYCEESTDSNDDPFVVDHTKQDLLEQFKVLHQTKLNPSMPELESVMRLSAATFYAIFMKHPLVEQLVTTDSQKDFMLRCILDYIRKDTALSLDSNEVATCTTISTLSTISSLVNHSCDPNIIMHIRYGRIRFWVLRPIRKGDQIVASYGPTWWDPQPSYKSIFKCSCPVCDESSNWSIHEETLPAEAQEHLGVKIVGVNNPDIDQTNVLKHLHHFFTRYGHLHPNASFGPKLDVCKFLIIGLIHRGSFTLERAKVAAAQGLIN
;
A
#
# COMPACT_ATOMS: atom_id res chain seq x y z
N MET A 1 -6.78 6.05 -2.22
CA MET A 1 -6.56 7.45 -2.59
C MET A 1 -6.99 7.78 -4.03
N PHE A 2 -7.72 6.90 -4.75
CA PHE A 2 -8.09 7.09 -6.16
C PHE A 2 -9.61 7.23 -6.39
N SER A 3 -10.29 8.09 -5.62
CA SER A 3 -11.74 8.33 -5.78
C SER A 3 -12.07 9.66 -6.45
N ILE A 4 -11.07 10.42 -6.90
CA ILE A 4 -11.26 11.72 -7.54
C ILE A 4 -10.64 11.64 -8.92
N VAL A 5 -11.39 11.00 -9.78
CA VAL A 5 -11.24 11.12 -11.23
C VAL A 5 -12.36 12.09 -11.64
N GLY A 6 -12.06 13.04 -12.54
CA GLY A 6 -13.08 13.98 -13.04
C GLY A 6 -14.34 13.24 -13.50
N GLU A 7 -15.52 13.87 -13.35
CA GLU A 7 -16.83 13.27 -13.67
C GLU A 7 -16.84 12.54 -15.03
N GLY A 8 -16.15 13.09 -16.05
CA GLY A 8 -16.04 12.49 -17.39
C GLY A 8 -15.28 11.17 -17.47
N PHE A 9 -14.37 10.90 -16.52
CA PHE A 9 -13.54 9.70 -16.49
C PHE A 9 -13.97 8.69 -15.41
N LYS A 10 -14.91 9.05 -14.51
CA LYS A 10 -15.42 8.14 -13.48
C LYS A 10 -15.90 6.80 -14.06
N THR A 11 -16.57 6.82 -15.21
CA THR A 11 -17.05 5.60 -15.91
C THR A 11 -15.90 4.72 -16.41
N LEU A 12 -14.84 5.33 -16.95
CA LEU A 12 -13.65 4.63 -17.44
C LEU A 12 -12.91 3.91 -16.29
N PHE A 13 -12.84 4.57 -15.13
CA PHE A 13 -12.21 4.01 -13.93
C PHE A 13 -13.08 3.00 -13.19
N LEU A 14 -14.41 3.16 -13.20
CA LEU A 14 -15.35 2.16 -12.70
C LEU A 14 -15.24 0.84 -13.50
N GLN A 15 -15.05 0.91 -14.82
CA GLN A 15 -14.77 -0.27 -15.65
C GLN A 15 -13.44 -0.95 -15.26
N MET A 16 -12.39 -0.20 -14.93
CA MET A 16 -11.13 -0.77 -14.43
C MET A 16 -11.21 -1.33 -12.99
N HIS A 17 -11.98 -0.70 -12.10
CA HIS A 17 -12.19 -1.19 -10.73
C HIS A 17 -12.96 -2.51 -10.70
N CYS A 18 -13.86 -2.71 -11.67
CA CYS A 18 -14.65 -3.92 -11.84
C CYS A 18 -13.90 -5.14 -12.36
N GLN A 19 -12.63 -5.02 -12.76
CA GLN A 19 -11.82 -6.16 -13.21
C GLN A 19 -10.92 -6.76 -12.14
N ILE A 20 -10.65 -6.05 -11.04
CA ILE A 20 -9.81 -6.59 -9.95
C ILE A 20 -10.65 -7.39 -8.93
N GLY A 21 -11.95 -7.14 -8.84
CA GLY A 21 -12.92 -8.02 -8.16
C GLY A 21 -13.85 -8.63 -9.20
N GLY A 22 -13.90 -9.97 -9.29
CA GLY A 22 -14.53 -10.73 -10.37
C GLY A 22 -16.05 -10.59 -10.52
N GLY A 23 -16.56 -9.38 -10.78
CA GLY A 23 -18.00 -9.14 -10.82
C GLY A 23 -18.48 -7.88 -11.54
N GLY A 24 -17.66 -7.17 -12.33
CA GLY A 24 -18.21 -6.07 -13.13
C GLY A 24 -17.75 -5.99 -14.59
N PRO A 25 -18.13 -4.93 -15.32
CA PRO A 25 -18.01 -4.87 -16.77
C PRO A 25 -16.54 -4.98 -17.17
N ARG A 26 -16.19 -6.11 -17.81
CA ARG A 26 -14.84 -6.39 -18.29
C ARG A 26 -14.49 -5.44 -19.43
N LEU A 27 -13.24 -4.99 -19.52
CA LEU A 27 -12.66 -4.37 -20.72
C LEU A 27 -12.48 -5.45 -21.81
N GLY A 28 -13.56 -6.13 -22.20
CA GLY A 28 -13.56 -7.26 -23.12
C GLY A 28 -12.73 -8.47 -22.67
N PRO A 29 -12.95 -9.66 -23.27
CA PRO A 29 -12.23 -10.90 -22.95
C PRO A 29 -10.72 -10.87 -23.29
N ASN A 30 -10.20 -9.82 -23.93
CA ASN A 30 -8.81 -9.74 -24.40
C ASN A 30 -7.86 -8.96 -23.47
N SER A 31 -8.38 -8.18 -22.51
CA SER A 31 -7.55 -7.37 -21.59
C SER A 31 -7.02 -8.16 -20.39
N ASP A 32 -7.74 -9.20 -19.96
CA ASP A 32 -7.39 -10.06 -18.82
C ASP A 32 -6.04 -10.79 -19.04
N ASN A 33 -5.61 -10.97 -20.29
CA ASN A 33 -4.35 -11.65 -20.64
C ASN A 33 -3.12 -10.73 -20.65
N VAL A 34 -3.30 -9.41 -20.47
CA VAL A 34 -2.21 -8.43 -20.57
C VAL A 34 -2.01 -7.66 -19.25
N MET A 35 -2.94 -7.78 -18.31
CA MET A 35 -2.82 -7.19 -16.98
C MET A 35 -1.96 -8.08 -16.08
N PHE A 36 -0.67 -7.77 -15.96
CA PHE A 36 0.20 -8.40 -14.97
C PHE A 36 0.38 -7.49 -13.75
N GLY A 37 -0.08 -7.94 -12.58
CA GLY A 37 0.15 -7.27 -11.30
C GLY A 37 -0.27 -5.80 -11.25
N THR A 38 0.65 -4.94 -10.84
CA THR A 38 0.43 -3.50 -10.55
C THR A 38 0.40 -2.62 -11.81
N MET A 39 0.66 -3.17 -12.99
CA MET A 39 0.81 -2.39 -14.24
C MET A 39 -0.46 -1.61 -14.63
N ALA A 40 -1.65 -2.07 -14.21
CA ALA A 40 -2.91 -1.37 -14.43
C ALA A 40 -3.03 -0.05 -13.63
N MET A 41 -2.09 0.23 -12.72
CA MET A 41 -2.03 1.52 -12.02
C MET A 41 -1.49 2.66 -12.88
N ALA A 42 -0.65 2.35 -13.86
CA ALA A 42 0.01 3.39 -14.66
C ALA A 42 -0.96 4.25 -15.49
N PRO A 43 -1.95 3.68 -16.21
CA PRO A 43 -2.95 4.51 -16.88
C PRO A 43 -3.81 5.30 -15.89
N LYS A 44 -4.14 4.69 -14.73
CA LYS A 44 -4.88 5.39 -13.67
C LYS A 44 -4.10 6.61 -13.17
N ARG A 45 -2.79 6.46 -13.01
CA ARG A 45 -1.88 7.53 -12.61
C ARG A 45 -1.74 8.61 -13.69
N PHE A 46 -1.70 8.25 -14.97
CA PHE A 46 -1.73 9.21 -16.07
C PHE A 46 -2.97 10.09 -16.03
N PHE A 47 -4.16 9.48 -15.97
CA PHE A 47 -5.42 10.23 -15.92
C PHE A 47 -5.63 10.97 -14.59
N PHE A 48 -5.11 10.44 -13.48
CA PHE A 48 -5.04 11.17 -12.22
C PHE A 48 -4.23 12.47 -12.36
N GLY A 49 -3.06 12.40 -13.00
CA GLY A 49 -2.26 13.57 -13.34
C GLY A 49 -3.03 14.55 -14.21
N LEU A 50 -3.64 14.05 -15.30
CA LEU A 50 -4.44 14.87 -16.20
C LEU A 50 -5.54 15.63 -15.46
N THR A 51 -6.32 14.96 -14.60
CA THR A 51 -7.32 15.62 -13.76
C THR A 51 -6.71 16.62 -12.78
N ALA A 52 -5.53 16.35 -12.22
CA ALA A 52 -4.83 17.31 -11.36
C ALA A 52 -4.39 18.58 -12.11
N PHE A 53 -4.13 18.47 -13.41
CA PHE A 53 -3.94 19.59 -14.36
C PHE A 53 -5.25 20.06 -15.00
N ARG A 54 -6.40 19.81 -14.36
CA ARG A 54 -7.74 20.25 -14.84
C ARG A 54 -8.07 19.77 -16.25
N ASP A 55 -7.62 18.58 -16.58
CA ASP A 55 -7.76 17.94 -17.88
C ASP A 55 -7.05 18.68 -19.04
N ASP A 56 -6.08 19.55 -18.72
CA ASP A 56 -5.20 20.21 -19.70
C ASP A 56 -3.96 19.36 -19.97
N ILE A 57 -4.01 18.61 -21.09
CA ILE A 57 -2.91 17.75 -21.52
C ILE A 57 -1.65 18.55 -21.87
N GLN A 58 -1.80 19.79 -22.33
CA GLN A 58 -0.67 20.62 -22.73
C GLN A 58 0.07 21.15 -21.51
N GLU A 59 -0.66 21.62 -20.49
CA GLU A 59 -0.10 22.04 -19.20
C GLU A 59 0.65 20.87 -18.54
N MET A 60 0.03 19.68 -18.49
CA MET A 60 0.66 18.47 -17.96
C MET A 60 1.92 18.07 -18.75
N MET A 61 1.87 18.09 -20.08
CA MET A 61 2.99 17.73 -20.94
C MET A 61 4.17 18.69 -20.73
N THR A 62 3.91 19.99 -20.75
CA THR A 62 4.91 21.03 -20.49
C THR A 62 5.59 20.80 -19.15
N TYR A 63 4.82 20.60 -18.07
CA TYR A 63 5.39 20.32 -16.75
C TYR A 63 6.28 19.07 -16.75
N CYS A 64 5.76 17.94 -17.23
CA CYS A 64 6.45 16.66 -17.19
C CYS A 64 7.76 16.68 -18.00
N GLU A 65 7.77 17.34 -19.17
CA GLU A 65 8.95 17.41 -20.04
C GLU A 65 9.99 18.43 -19.57
N GLU A 66 9.57 19.53 -18.92
CA GLU A 66 10.47 20.54 -18.35
C GLU A 66 11.03 20.14 -16.97
N SER A 67 10.37 19.21 -16.27
CA SER A 67 10.77 18.74 -14.94
C SER A 67 12.09 17.93 -14.99
N THR A 68 13.19 18.66 -15.09
CA THR A 68 14.56 18.12 -15.12
C THR A 68 15.18 18.03 -13.73
N ASP A 69 14.72 18.87 -12.80
CA ASP A 69 15.13 18.86 -11.39
C ASP A 69 14.23 17.92 -10.57
N SER A 70 14.85 16.89 -9.99
CA SER A 70 14.17 15.93 -9.14
C SER A 70 13.95 16.50 -7.75
N ASN A 71 12.75 17.02 -7.49
CA ASN A 71 12.26 17.15 -6.14
C ASN A 71 11.35 15.96 -5.82
N ASP A 72 11.95 14.79 -5.62
CA ASP A 72 11.24 13.56 -5.25
C ASP A 72 11.11 13.39 -3.73
N ASP A 73 11.35 14.45 -2.95
CA ASP A 73 11.17 14.42 -1.50
C ASP A 73 9.68 14.29 -1.16
N PRO A 74 9.23 13.13 -0.63
CA PRO A 74 7.82 12.92 -0.35
C PRO A 74 7.30 13.71 0.86
N PHE A 75 8.19 14.34 1.64
CA PHE A 75 7.85 15.14 2.81
C PHE A 75 7.50 16.59 2.47
N VAL A 76 7.71 17.06 1.24
CA VAL A 76 7.30 18.41 0.81
C VAL A 76 5.78 18.52 0.59
N VAL A 77 5.10 17.39 0.40
CA VAL A 77 3.65 17.35 0.22
C VAL A 77 2.95 17.46 1.58
N ASP A 78 2.07 18.45 1.71
CA ASP A 78 1.17 18.56 2.85
C ASP A 78 0.02 17.55 2.71
N HIS A 79 0.21 16.34 3.24
CA HIS A 79 -0.79 15.27 3.20
C HIS A 79 -2.07 15.55 3.99
N THR A 80 -2.15 16.67 4.72
CA THR A 80 -3.39 17.13 5.39
C THR A 80 -4.30 17.88 4.44
N LYS A 81 -3.73 18.49 3.40
CA LYS A 81 -4.46 19.13 2.30
C LYS A 81 -4.53 18.12 1.17
N GLN A 82 -5.72 17.86 0.65
CA GLN A 82 -5.91 16.87 -0.41
C GLN A 82 -5.43 17.42 -1.78
N ASP A 83 -4.19 17.89 -1.83
CA ASP A 83 -3.56 18.50 -3.00
C ASP A 83 -3.11 17.40 -3.96
N LEU A 84 -3.93 17.16 -4.98
CA LEU A 84 -3.71 16.11 -5.96
C LEU A 84 -2.55 16.45 -6.91
N LEU A 85 -2.33 17.74 -7.18
CA LEU A 85 -1.29 18.19 -8.10
C LEU A 85 0.09 17.96 -7.50
N GLU A 86 0.31 18.40 -6.26
CA GLU A 86 1.61 18.20 -5.60
C GLU A 86 1.93 16.72 -5.38
N GLN A 87 0.92 15.90 -5.06
CA GLN A 87 1.08 14.44 -4.99
C GLN A 87 1.48 13.83 -6.34
N PHE A 88 0.82 14.24 -7.43
CA PHE A 88 1.17 13.78 -8.77
C PHE A 88 2.61 14.16 -9.12
N LYS A 89 3.00 15.41 -8.86
CA LYS A 89 4.32 15.95 -9.19
C LYS A 89 5.45 15.16 -8.51
N VAL A 90 5.34 14.94 -7.19
CA VAL A 90 6.33 14.17 -6.43
C VAL A 90 6.43 12.73 -6.94
N LEU A 91 5.30 12.08 -7.17
CA LEU A 91 5.30 10.74 -7.76
C LEU A 91 5.98 10.77 -9.14
N HIS A 92 5.63 11.73 -10.00
CA HIS A 92 6.19 11.87 -11.35
C HIS A 92 7.70 12.01 -11.31
N GLN A 93 8.24 12.80 -10.38
CA GLN A 93 9.67 13.05 -10.25
C GLN A 93 10.45 11.92 -9.56
N THR A 94 9.77 10.91 -8.98
CA THR A 94 10.43 9.81 -8.26
C THR A 94 11.42 9.07 -9.13
N LYS A 95 12.66 8.95 -8.66
CA LYS A 95 13.71 8.18 -9.34
C LYS A 95 13.63 6.69 -8.99
N LEU A 96 13.89 5.85 -9.99
CA LEU A 96 13.97 4.41 -9.80
C LEU A 96 15.41 3.95 -9.67
N ASN A 97 15.65 3.11 -8.68
CA ASN A 97 16.90 2.37 -8.53
C ASN A 97 16.59 1.06 -7.75
N PRO A 98 16.83 -0.14 -8.30
CA PRO A 98 17.42 -0.48 -9.61
C PRO A 98 16.40 -0.61 -10.75
N SER A 99 16.89 -0.77 -11.99
CA SER A 99 16.06 -1.18 -13.13
C SER A 99 15.63 -2.65 -12.98
N MET A 100 14.46 -2.99 -13.54
CA MET A 100 13.93 -4.37 -13.60
C MET A 100 13.98 -4.89 -15.05
N PRO A 101 15.18 -5.18 -15.60
CA PRO A 101 15.32 -5.56 -17.01
C PRO A 101 14.55 -6.84 -17.36
N GLU A 102 14.35 -7.75 -16.40
CA GLU A 102 13.62 -9.00 -16.59
C GLU A 102 12.14 -8.78 -16.92
N LEU A 103 11.56 -7.66 -16.44
CA LEU A 103 10.16 -7.32 -16.65
C LEU A 103 9.94 -6.35 -17.82
N GLU A 104 11.01 -5.76 -18.37
CA GLU A 104 10.93 -4.65 -19.33
C GLU A 104 10.10 -4.99 -20.59
N SER A 105 10.24 -6.20 -21.13
CA SER A 105 9.44 -6.64 -22.29
C SER A 105 7.94 -6.67 -21.98
N VAL A 106 7.57 -7.17 -20.79
CA VAL A 106 6.17 -7.23 -20.34
C VAL A 106 5.64 -5.83 -20.05
N MET A 107 6.47 -4.96 -19.47
CA MET A 107 6.12 -3.56 -19.21
C MET A 107 5.83 -2.79 -20.50
N ARG A 108 6.68 -2.95 -21.54
CA ARG A 108 6.46 -2.33 -22.86
C ARG A 108 5.20 -2.83 -23.54
N LEU A 109 4.98 -4.15 -23.52
CA LEU A 109 3.76 -4.75 -24.08
C LEU A 109 2.50 -4.22 -23.37
N SER A 110 2.55 -4.11 -22.04
CA SER A 110 1.45 -3.59 -21.24
C SER A 110 1.19 -2.12 -21.54
N ALA A 111 2.22 -1.29 -21.64
CA ALA A 111 2.10 0.12 -22.01
C ALA A 111 1.46 0.31 -23.38
N ALA A 112 1.96 -0.40 -24.40
CA ALA A 112 1.42 -0.37 -25.75
C ALA A 112 -0.04 -0.83 -25.80
N THR A 113 -0.37 -1.87 -25.03
CA THR A 113 -1.74 -2.39 -24.94
C THR A 113 -2.69 -1.40 -24.29
N PHE A 114 -2.33 -0.84 -23.13
CA PHE A 114 -3.13 0.17 -22.47
C PHE A 114 -3.34 1.38 -23.38
N TYR A 115 -2.27 1.90 -23.98
CA TYR A 115 -2.37 2.97 -24.96
C TYR A 115 -3.36 2.64 -26.09
N ALA A 116 -3.23 1.46 -26.71
CA ALA A 116 -4.13 1.04 -27.80
C ALA A 116 -5.60 0.89 -27.36
N ILE A 117 -5.85 0.51 -26.11
CA ILE A 117 -7.20 0.44 -25.54
C ILE A 117 -7.74 1.85 -25.29
N PHE A 118 -6.99 2.72 -24.61
CA PHE A 118 -7.46 4.05 -24.23
C PHE A 118 -7.65 4.96 -25.45
N MET A 119 -6.79 4.87 -26.47
CA MET A 119 -6.96 5.66 -27.70
C MET A 119 -8.21 5.29 -28.51
N LYS A 120 -8.85 4.14 -28.25
CA LYS A 120 -10.16 3.79 -28.82
C LYS A 120 -11.33 4.43 -28.08
N HIS A 121 -11.08 5.03 -26.92
CA HIS A 121 -12.12 5.68 -26.14
C HIS A 121 -12.35 7.11 -26.66
N PRO A 122 -13.58 7.50 -27.04
CA PRO A 122 -13.84 8.79 -27.70
C PRO A 122 -13.33 10.01 -26.92
N LEU A 123 -13.45 10.00 -25.58
CA LEU A 123 -12.95 11.09 -24.75
C LEU A 123 -11.42 11.24 -24.80
N VAL A 124 -10.69 10.11 -24.86
CA VAL A 124 -9.22 10.14 -24.92
C VAL A 124 -8.77 10.62 -26.29
N GLU A 125 -9.43 10.16 -27.36
CA GLU A 125 -9.16 10.60 -28.72
C GLU A 125 -9.38 12.11 -28.91
N GLN A 126 -10.37 12.69 -28.21
CA GLN A 126 -10.63 14.14 -28.22
C GLN A 126 -9.60 14.96 -27.44
N LEU A 127 -9.01 14.39 -26.38
CA LEU A 127 -8.02 15.07 -25.54
C LEU A 127 -6.60 14.94 -26.09
N VAL A 128 -6.25 13.77 -26.63
CA VAL A 128 -4.91 13.41 -27.10
C VAL A 128 -4.92 13.35 -28.64
N THR A 129 -4.82 14.51 -29.26
CA THR A 129 -5.11 14.68 -30.70
C THR A 129 -3.85 14.67 -31.57
N THR A 130 -2.77 15.32 -31.11
CA THR A 130 -1.53 15.44 -31.87
C THR A 130 -0.61 14.23 -31.66
N ASP A 131 0.28 13.98 -32.62
CA ASP A 131 1.24 12.87 -32.47
C ASP A 131 2.21 13.09 -31.31
N SER A 132 2.52 14.35 -30.96
CA SER A 132 3.31 14.67 -29.77
C SER A 132 2.60 14.27 -28.47
N GLN A 133 1.29 14.54 -28.36
CA GLN A 133 0.50 14.17 -27.19
C GLN A 133 0.33 12.64 -27.08
N LYS A 134 0.18 11.96 -28.22
CA LYS A 134 0.10 10.49 -28.28
C LYS A 134 1.40 9.84 -27.81
N ASP A 135 2.55 10.33 -28.30
CA ASP A 135 3.87 9.87 -27.87
C ASP A 135 4.10 10.15 -26.38
N PHE A 136 3.76 11.35 -25.92
CA PHE A 136 3.81 11.73 -24.51
C PHE A 136 3.00 10.78 -23.62
N MET A 137 1.76 10.47 -24.01
CA MET A 137 0.90 9.54 -23.27
C MET A 137 1.51 8.15 -23.18
N LEU A 138 1.98 7.59 -24.30
CA LEU A 138 2.60 6.26 -24.33
C LEU A 138 3.87 6.21 -23.47
N ARG A 139 4.74 7.23 -23.57
CA ARG A 139 5.94 7.36 -22.74
C ARG A 139 5.61 7.46 -21.26
N CYS A 140 4.62 8.27 -20.89
CA CYS A 140 4.17 8.40 -19.50
C CYS A 140 3.63 7.09 -18.96
N ILE A 141 2.78 6.37 -19.71
CA ILE A 141 2.25 5.07 -19.27
C ILE A 141 3.40 4.10 -19.01
N LEU A 142 4.38 3.99 -19.91
CA LEU A 142 5.52 3.09 -19.72
C LEU A 142 6.38 3.50 -18.51
N ASP A 143 6.67 4.78 -18.36
CA ASP A 143 7.42 5.30 -17.22
C ASP A 143 6.69 5.04 -15.89
N TYR A 144 5.38 5.27 -15.85
CA TYR A 144 4.55 4.98 -14.68
C TYR A 144 4.44 3.49 -14.41
N ILE A 145 4.41 2.61 -15.42
CA ILE A 145 4.47 1.16 -15.19
C ILE A 145 5.74 0.81 -14.42
N ARG A 146 6.90 1.33 -14.86
CA ARG A 146 8.18 1.07 -14.19
C ARG A 146 8.17 1.60 -12.76
N LYS A 147 7.69 2.84 -12.56
CA LYS A 147 7.64 3.49 -11.24
C LYS A 147 6.67 2.79 -10.30
N ASP A 148 5.46 2.56 -10.76
CA ASP A 148 4.41 1.96 -9.97
C ASP A 148 4.76 0.51 -9.60
N THR A 149 5.43 -0.24 -10.48
CA THR A 149 5.89 -1.60 -10.14
C THR A 149 6.88 -1.59 -8.97
N ALA A 150 7.76 -0.59 -8.89
CA ALA A 150 8.74 -0.48 -7.80
C ALA A 150 8.14 0.10 -6.50
N LEU A 151 7.17 0.99 -6.61
CA LEU A 151 6.61 1.75 -5.48
C LEU A 151 5.33 1.16 -4.91
N SER A 152 4.68 0.25 -5.64
CA SER A 152 3.39 -0.31 -5.22
C SER A 152 3.55 -1.15 -3.96
N LEU A 153 2.64 -0.91 -3.05
CA LEU A 153 2.43 -1.72 -1.87
C LEU A 153 1.16 -2.54 -2.08
N ASP A 154 1.34 -3.85 -2.13
CA ASP A 154 0.29 -4.81 -2.37
C ASP A 154 -0.20 -5.46 -1.08
N SER A 155 -1.51 -5.66 -1.00
CA SER A 155 -2.14 -6.44 0.07
C SER A 155 -3.18 -7.38 -0.53
N ASN A 156 -3.11 -8.64 -0.16
CA ASN A 156 -4.11 -9.63 -0.57
C ASN A 156 -5.34 -9.52 0.35
N GLU A 157 -6.49 -9.16 -0.22
CA GLU A 157 -7.76 -9.23 0.47
C GLU A 157 -8.33 -10.64 0.33
N VAL A 158 -8.14 -11.45 1.38
CA VAL A 158 -8.55 -12.86 1.42
C VAL A 158 -10.06 -13.02 1.20
N ALA A 159 -10.88 -12.11 1.73
CA ALA A 159 -12.33 -12.20 1.67
C ALA A 159 -12.89 -12.09 0.24
N THR A 160 -12.20 -11.38 -0.63
CA THR A 160 -12.61 -11.12 -2.02
C THR A 160 -11.71 -11.83 -3.03
N CYS A 161 -10.66 -12.51 -2.56
CA CYS A 161 -9.59 -13.07 -3.40
C CYS A 161 -8.98 -12.03 -4.35
N THR A 162 -8.86 -10.77 -3.90
CA THR A 162 -8.35 -9.66 -4.72
C THR A 162 -7.05 -9.11 -4.17
N THR A 163 -6.10 -8.77 -5.04
CA THR A 163 -4.93 -7.97 -4.66
C THR A 163 -5.30 -6.49 -4.73
N ILE A 164 -5.09 -5.79 -3.61
CA ILE A 164 -5.19 -4.34 -3.53
C ILE A 164 -3.80 -3.76 -3.66
N SER A 165 -3.56 -3.08 -4.77
CA SER A 165 -2.33 -2.30 -4.98
C SER A 165 -2.55 -0.85 -4.60
N THR A 166 -1.61 -0.27 -3.85
CA THR A 166 -1.64 1.14 -3.47
C THR A 166 -0.31 1.81 -3.73
N LEU A 167 -0.38 3.05 -4.21
CA LEU A 167 0.77 3.94 -4.36
C LEU A 167 0.69 5.01 -3.28
N SER A 168 1.82 5.27 -2.62
CA SER A 168 1.95 6.31 -1.62
C SER A 168 3.38 6.81 -1.62
N THR A 169 3.56 8.12 -1.68
CA THR A 169 4.87 8.78 -1.64
C THR A 169 5.59 8.53 -0.31
N ILE A 170 4.85 8.47 0.80
CA ILE A 170 5.40 8.25 2.14
C ILE A 170 5.58 6.77 2.44
N SER A 171 4.61 5.93 2.09
CA SER A 171 4.61 4.54 2.57
C SER A 171 5.69 3.70 1.90
N SER A 172 6.09 4.03 0.68
CA SER A 172 7.21 3.36 -0.02
C SER A 172 8.57 3.59 0.64
N LEU A 173 8.69 4.56 1.56
CA LEU A 173 9.92 4.81 2.33
C LEU A 173 10.12 3.83 3.49
N VAL A 174 9.05 3.14 3.92
CA VAL A 174 9.08 2.27 5.10
C VAL A 174 9.73 0.95 4.74
N ASN A 175 11.02 0.79 5.05
CA ASN A 175 11.75 -0.42 4.70
C ASN A 175 11.27 -1.69 5.44
N HIS A 176 11.65 -2.82 4.85
CA HIS A 176 11.46 -4.14 5.44
C HIS A 176 12.40 -4.39 6.65
N SER A 177 11.88 -5.04 7.69
CA SER A 177 12.65 -5.74 8.71
C SER A 177 11.92 -7.02 9.12
N CYS A 178 12.65 -8.11 9.36
CA CYS A 178 12.10 -9.32 9.97
C CYS A 178 11.77 -9.13 11.46
N ASP A 179 12.27 -8.05 12.08
CA ASP A 179 11.92 -7.59 13.42
C ASP A 179 11.30 -6.18 13.35
N PRO A 180 10.07 -6.05 12.84
CA PRO A 180 9.48 -4.74 12.59
C PRO A 180 9.11 -4.00 13.89
N ASN A 181 9.07 -2.67 13.83
CA ASN A 181 8.55 -1.84 14.93
C ASN A 181 7.16 -1.28 14.64
N ILE A 182 6.64 -1.48 13.43
CA ILE A 182 5.28 -1.16 13.05
C ILE A 182 4.59 -2.30 12.29
N ILE A 183 3.25 -2.28 12.31
CA ILE A 183 2.41 -3.02 11.36
C ILE A 183 1.96 -2.07 10.27
N MET A 184 2.20 -2.44 9.02
CA MET A 184 1.58 -1.81 7.85
C MET A 184 0.32 -2.57 7.46
N HIS A 185 -0.79 -1.85 7.27
CA HIS A 185 -2.05 -2.42 6.83
C HIS A 185 -2.68 -1.57 5.73
N ILE A 186 -3.01 -2.22 4.61
CA ILE A 186 -3.55 -1.58 3.41
C ILE A 186 -5.00 -2.04 3.25
N ARG A 187 -5.96 -1.13 3.46
CA ARG A 187 -7.37 -1.46 3.25
C ARG A 187 -8.24 -0.23 3.05
N TYR A 188 -9.28 -0.39 2.25
CA TYR A 188 -10.23 0.67 1.88
C TYR A 188 -9.51 1.88 1.26
N GLY A 189 -8.52 1.60 0.40
CA GLY A 189 -7.72 2.61 -0.29
C GLY A 189 -6.87 3.50 0.61
N ARG A 190 -6.57 3.04 1.84
CA ARG A 190 -5.73 3.73 2.82
C ARG A 190 -4.66 2.79 3.36
N ILE A 191 -3.47 3.34 3.55
CA ILE A 191 -2.35 2.70 4.25
C ILE A 191 -2.36 3.22 5.68
N ARG A 192 -2.21 2.31 6.65
CA ARG A 192 -2.14 2.65 8.07
C ARG A 192 -0.92 1.97 8.69
N PHE A 193 -0.21 2.73 9.53
CA PHE A 193 0.91 2.25 10.30
C PHE A 193 0.55 2.23 11.78
N TRP A 194 0.85 1.12 12.45
CA TRP A 194 0.58 0.93 13.87
C TRP A 194 1.87 0.58 14.59
N VAL A 195 2.22 1.36 15.60
CA VAL A 195 3.42 1.12 16.39
C VAL A 195 3.24 -0.11 17.28
N LEU A 196 4.12 -1.09 17.12
CA LEU A 196 4.15 -2.33 17.90
C LEU A 196 4.88 -2.15 19.23
N ARG A 197 5.94 -1.34 19.22
CA ARG A 197 6.86 -1.11 20.34
C ARG A 197 7.44 0.30 20.27
N PRO A 198 7.93 0.87 21.39
CA PRO A 198 8.51 2.21 21.39
C PRO A 198 9.60 2.41 20.32
N ILE A 199 9.54 3.53 19.60
CA ILE A 199 10.51 3.93 18.56
C ILE A 199 11.25 5.17 19.08
N ARG A 200 12.57 5.09 19.20
CA ARG A 200 13.42 6.18 19.72
C ARG A 200 13.82 7.14 18.59
N LYS A 201 14.23 8.35 18.96
CA LYS A 201 14.80 9.31 17.99
C LYS A 201 16.04 8.71 17.34
N GLY A 202 16.06 8.65 16.02
CA GLY A 202 17.14 8.05 15.23
C GLY A 202 16.86 6.61 14.79
N ASP A 203 15.85 5.95 15.37
CA ASP A 203 15.43 4.63 14.91
C ASP A 203 14.74 4.75 13.54
N GLN A 204 15.01 3.79 12.67
CA GLN A 204 14.26 3.65 11.41
C GLN A 204 12.88 3.07 11.68
N ILE A 205 11.85 3.60 11.03
CA ILE A 205 10.52 3.00 11.01
C ILE A 205 10.53 1.85 9.99
N VAL A 206 10.25 0.63 10.45
CA VAL A 206 10.33 -0.58 9.63
C VAL A 206 9.10 -1.47 9.81
N ALA A 207 8.56 -1.93 8.69
CA ALA A 207 7.46 -2.89 8.62
C ALA A 207 7.99 -4.25 8.11
N SER A 208 7.19 -5.30 8.21
CA SER A 208 7.52 -6.55 7.51
C SER A 208 6.77 -6.64 6.18
N TYR A 209 7.52 -6.91 5.11
CA TYR A 209 7.00 -7.27 3.78
C TYR A 209 6.78 -8.78 3.61
N GLY A 210 7.14 -9.57 4.61
CA GLY A 210 7.10 -11.03 4.56
C GLY A 210 7.00 -11.63 5.97
N PRO A 211 7.64 -12.77 6.25
CA PRO A 211 7.66 -13.33 7.59
C PRO A 211 8.38 -12.37 8.56
N THR A 212 7.84 -12.23 9.74
CA THR A 212 8.57 -11.71 10.90
C THR A 212 9.37 -12.85 11.54
N TRP A 213 10.25 -12.54 12.50
CA TRP A 213 11.02 -13.57 13.22
C TRP A 213 10.14 -14.53 14.03
N TRP A 214 8.91 -14.14 14.33
CA TRP A 214 7.92 -14.97 15.01
C TRP A 214 6.94 -15.68 14.06
N ASP A 215 7.03 -15.41 12.76
CA ASP A 215 6.28 -16.13 11.75
C ASP A 215 7.09 -17.35 11.25
N PRO A 216 6.43 -18.42 10.78
CA PRO A 216 7.11 -19.48 10.06
C PRO A 216 7.87 -18.93 8.86
N GLN A 217 9.12 -19.37 8.68
CA GLN A 217 9.91 -18.99 7.51
C GLN A 217 9.30 -19.60 6.24
N PRO A 218 9.02 -18.80 5.20
CA PRO A 218 8.45 -19.28 3.96
C PRO A 218 9.49 -20.09 3.18
N SER A 219 9.00 -20.96 2.31
CA SER A 219 9.84 -21.73 1.39
C SER A 219 10.30 -20.93 0.17
N TYR A 220 9.73 -19.74 -0.08
CA TYR A 220 10.12 -18.88 -1.19
C TYR A 220 11.30 -17.97 -0.83
N LYS A 221 12.14 -17.65 -1.81
CA LYS A 221 13.22 -16.67 -1.67
C LYS A 221 12.68 -15.26 -1.91
N SER A 222 13.02 -14.33 -1.02
CA SER A 222 12.72 -12.91 -1.22
C SER A 222 13.38 -12.37 -2.49
N ILE A 223 12.73 -11.41 -3.15
CA ILE A 223 13.27 -10.70 -4.33
C ILE A 223 14.38 -9.69 -3.96
N PHE A 224 14.58 -9.43 -2.66
CA PHE A 224 15.68 -8.62 -2.15
C PHE A 224 16.41 -9.37 -1.03
N LYS A 225 17.71 -9.07 -0.86
CA LYS A 225 18.50 -9.56 0.27
C LYS A 225 18.26 -8.65 1.47
N CYS A 226 17.61 -9.16 2.51
CA CYS A 226 17.42 -8.43 3.76
C CYS A 226 18.75 -8.34 4.53
N SER A 227 19.07 -7.16 5.05
CA SER A 227 20.22 -6.91 5.93
C SER A 227 19.78 -6.36 7.30
N CYS A 228 18.55 -6.67 7.73
CA CYS A 228 18.09 -6.30 9.06
C CYS A 228 18.86 -7.10 10.13
N PRO A 229 18.85 -6.66 11.41
CA PRO A 229 19.57 -7.35 12.47
C PRO A 229 19.28 -8.86 12.60
N VAL A 230 18.09 -9.31 12.20
CA VAL A 230 17.71 -10.74 12.20
C VAL A 230 18.44 -11.53 11.11
N CYS A 231 18.65 -10.93 9.94
CA CYS A 231 19.23 -11.60 8.77
C CYS A 231 20.73 -11.36 8.62
N ASP A 232 21.27 -10.35 9.29
CA ASP A 232 22.69 -10.05 9.29
C ASP A 232 23.43 -11.01 10.23
N GLU A 233 24.24 -11.89 9.67
CA GLU A 233 25.04 -12.86 10.44
C GLU A 233 26.08 -12.18 11.36
N SER A 234 26.46 -10.93 11.07
CA SER A 234 27.37 -10.15 11.91
C SER A 234 26.67 -9.46 13.08
N SER A 235 25.35 -9.45 13.08
CA SER A 235 24.52 -8.90 14.15
C SER A 235 24.56 -9.81 15.38
N ASN A 236 24.54 -9.19 16.56
CA ASN A 236 24.34 -9.87 17.85
C ASN A 236 22.86 -10.08 18.20
N TRP A 237 21.95 -9.81 17.26
CA TRP A 237 20.53 -10.05 17.44
C TRP A 237 20.26 -11.55 17.52
N SER A 238 19.59 -11.97 18.59
CA SER A 238 19.18 -13.36 18.80
C SER A 238 17.98 -13.38 19.72
N ILE A 239 17.13 -14.40 19.58
CA ILE A 239 15.96 -14.57 20.44
C ILE A 239 16.44 -14.98 21.83
N HIS A 240 15.99 -14.27 22.87
CA HIS A 240 16.31 -14.63 24.25
C HIS A 240 15.31 -15.66 24.77
N GLU A 241 15.78 -16.84 25.18
CA GLU A 241 14.95 -17.91 25.76
C GLU A 241 14.78 -17.80 27.28
N GLU A 242 15.42 -16.80 27.89
CA GLU A 242 15.38 -16.57 29.32
C GLU A 242 13.95 -16.36 29.82
N THR A 243 13.72 -16.83 31.04
CA THR A 243 12.43 -16.62 31.70
C THR A 243 12.26 -15.13 32.00
N LEU A 244 11.13 -14.55 31.56
CA LEU A 244 10.81 -13.16 31.89
C LEU A 244 10.79 -12.94 33.41
N PRO A 245 11.14 -11.74 33.92
CA PRO A 245 10.95 -11.39 35.32
C PRO A 245 9.50 -11.66 35.77
N ALA A 246 9.31 -12.06 37.03
CA ALA A 246 8.00 -12.47 37.55
C ALA A 246 6.88 -11.43 37.29
N GLU A 247 7.20 -10.15 37.48
CA GLU A 247 6.27 -9.04 37.20
C GLU A 247 5.88 -8.94 35.71
N ALA A 248 6.86 -9.15 34.82
CA ALA A 248 6.62 -9.17 33.38
C ALA A 248 5.81 -10.41 32.97
N GLN A 249 6.06 -11.58 33.57
CA GLN A 249 5.25 -12.77 33.34
C GLN A 249 3.81 -12.60 33.81
N GLU A 250 3.60 -12.00 34.98
CA GLU A 250 2.26 -11.72 35.51
C GLU A 250 1.50 -10.76 34.58
N HIS A 251 2.16 -9.68 34.16
CA HIS A 251 1.57 -8.74 33.21
C HIS A 251 1.31 -9.40 31.84
N LEU A 252 2.17 -10.28 31.35
CA LEU A 252 1.98 -10.97 30.08
C LEU A 252 0.93 -12.10 30.14
N GLY A 253 0.77 -12.68 31.33
CA GLY A 253 -0.03 -13.87 31.63
C GLY A 253 -1.53 -13.62 31.78
N VAL A 254 -1.98 -12.36 31.73
CA VAL A 254 -3.41 -12.05 31.62
C VAL A 254 -3.97 -12.78 30.39
N LYS A 255 -4.85 -13.76 30.64
CA LYS A 255 -5.27 -14.75 29.65
C LYS A 255 -5.85 -14.05 28.42
N ILE A 256 -5.04 -14.01 27.36
CA ILE A 256 -5.50 -13.76 26.00
C ILE A 256 -6.23 -15.03 25.56
N VAL A 257 -7.44 -15.24 26.06
CA VAL A 257 -8.31 -16.30 25.56
C VAL A 257 -8.81 -15.85 24.20
N GLY A 258 -8.84 -16.77 23.23
CA GLY A 258 -9.42 -16.65 21.89
C GLY A 258 -9.62 -15.25 21.30
N VAL A 259 -8.76 -14.86 20.36
CA VAL A 259 -8.97 -13.68 19.48
C VAL A 259 -10.35 -13.72 18.78
N ASN A 260 -10.94 -14.91 18.65
CA ASN A 260 -12.26 -15.13 18.04
C ASN A 260 -13.42 -15.32 19.04
N ASN A 261 -13.19 -15.16 20.35
CA ASN A 261 -14.29 -15.24 21.32
C ASN A 261 -15.05 -13.90 21.32
N PRO A 262 -16.36 -13.89 20.98
CA PRO A 262 -17.16 -12.66 20.93
C PRO A 262 -17.31 -11.99 22.31
N ASP A 263 -17.15 -12.73 23.40
CA ASP A 263 -17.31 -12.21 24.77
C ASP A 263 -16.07 -11.47 25.29
N ILE A 264 -14.99 -11.44 24.49
CA ILE A 264 -13.73 -10.82 24.89
C ILE A 264 -13.63 -9.43 24.29
N ASP A 265 -13.41 -8.45 25.18
CA ASP A 265 -13.10 -7.09 24.77
C ASP A 265 -11.70 -7.01 24.15
N GLN A 266 -11.66 -7.22 22.84
CA GLN A 266 -10.46 -7.10 22.01
C GLN A 266 -9.74 -5.76 22.16
N THR A 267 -10.46 -4.68 22.45
CA THR A 267 -9.87 -3.36 22.65
C THR A 267 -9.07 -3.33 23.95
N ASN A 268 -9.62 -3.91 25.03
CA ASN A 268 -8.90 -4.01 26.30
C ASN A 268 -7.70 -4.95 26.21
N VAL A 269 -7.80 -6.06 25.47
CA VAL A 269 -6.65 -6.93 25.21
C VAL A 269 -5.54 -6.18 24.48
N LEU A 270 -5.87 -5.42 23.43
CA LEU A 270 -4.89 -4.65 22.68
C LEU A 270 -4.25 -3.55 23.55
N LYS A 271 -5.05 -2.83 24.36
CA LYS A 271 -4.53 -1.82 25.31
C LYS A 271 -3.57 -2.45 26.32
N HIS A 272 -3.93 -3.61 26.86
CA HIS A 272 -3.11 -4.35 27.81
C HIS A 272 -1.76 -4.76 27.22
N LEU A 273 -1.77 -5.33 26.00
CA LEU A 273 -0.55 -5.67 25.28
C LEU A 273 0.30 -4.45 24.94
N HIS A 274 -0.32 -3.35 24.52
CA HIS A 274 0.40 -2.11 24.25
C HIS A 274 1.08 -1.56 25.51
N HIS A 275 0.40 -1.62 26.67
CA HIS A 275 1.00 -1.26 27.96
C HIS A 275 2.17 -2.17 28.31
N PHE A 276 2.02 -3.49 28.11
CA PHE A 276 3.10 -4.46 28.32
C PHE A 276 4.33 -4.13 27.46
N PHE A 277 4.18 -3.93 26.14
CA PHE A 277 5.31 -3.62 25.26
C PHE A 277 5.92 -2.24 25.53
N THR A 278 5.13 -1.30 26.02
CA THR A 278 5.64 0.01 26.44
C THR A 278 6.53 -0.11 27.67
N ARG A 279 6.12 -0.92 28.67
CA ARG A 279 6.84 -1.10 29.94
C ARG A 279 8.05 -2.04 29.80
N TYR A 280 7.86 -3.17 29.14
CA TYR A 280 8.84 -4.25 29.05
C TYR A 280 9.51 -4.38 27.69
N GLY A 281 9.34 -3.41 26.79
CA GLY A 281 9.93 -3.44 25.45
C GLY A 281 11.46 -3.58 25.43
N HIS A 282 12.14 -3.22 26.52
CA HIS A 282 13.59 -3.42 26.69
C HIS A 282 14.00 -4.90 26.83
N LEU A 283 13.06 -5.81 27.13
CA LEU A 283 13.29 -7.26 27.18
C LEU A 283 13.15 -7.94 25.80
N HIS A 284 12.82 -7.18 24.76
CA HIS A 284 12.80 -7.65 23.39
C HIS A 284 14.23 -7.98 22.91
N PRO A 285 14.47 -9.07 22.14
CA PRO A 285 13.51 -10.03 21.56
C PRO A 285 13.35 -11.33 22.38
N ASN A 286 12.73 -11.28 23.57
CA ASN A 286 12.39 -12.51 24.29
C ASN A 286 11.41 -13.40 23.51
N ALA A 287 11.59 -14.72 23.53
CA ALA A 287 10.74 -15.69 22.82
C ALA A 287 9.24 -15.56 23.13
N SER A 288 8.90 -15.09 24.34
CA SER A 288 7.51 -14.85 24.77
C SER A 288 6.82 -13.70 24.02
N PHE A 289 7.57 -12.81 23.35
CA PHE A 289 7.03 -11.63 22.68
C PHE A 289 6.37 -11.98 21.35
N GLY A 290 6.95 -12.88 20.56
CA GLY A 290 6.51 -13.22 19.22
C GLY A 290 5.01 -13.56 19.14
N PRO A 291 4.52 -14.56 19.91
CA PRO A 291 3.10 -14.91 19.94
C PRO A 291 2.16 -13.75 20.33
N LYS A 292 2.67 -12.78 21.12
CA LYS A 292 1.90 -11.63 21.62
C LYS A 292 1.87 -10.48 20.62
N LEU A 293 2.96 -10.28 19.89
CA LEU A 293 3.04 -9.36 18.75
C LEU A 293 2.11 -9.84 17.63
N ASP A 294 2.05 -11.15 17.40
CA ASP A 294 1.12 -11.74 16.43
C ASP A 294 -0.35 -11.53 16.82
N VAL A 295 -0.69 -11.69 18.11
CA VAL A 295 -2.01 -11.32 18.62
C VAL A 295 -2.32 -9.84 18.39
N CYS A 296 -1.37 -8.92 18.64
CA CYS A 296 -1.58 -7.49 18.36
C CYS A 296 -1.89 -7.25 16.88
N LYS A 297 -1.12 -7.86 15.98
CA LYS A 297 -1.32 -7.81 14.53
C LYS A 297 -2.73 -8.23 14.15
N PHE A 298 -3.20 -9.39 14.64
CA PHE A 298 -4.55 -9.86 14.35
C PHE A 298 -5.65 -8.97 14.93
N LEU A 299 -5.51 -8.51 16.18
CA LEU A 299 -6.51 -7.65 16.81
C LEU A 299 -6.63 -6.30 16.12
N ILE A 300 -5.50 -5.65 15.78
CA ILE A 300 -5.49 -4.37 15.07
C ILE A 300 -6.20 -4.51 13.72
N ILE A 301 -5.84 -5.51 12.93
CA ILE A 301 -6.45 -5.75 11.62
C ILE A 301 -7.95 -6.04 11.77
N GLY A 302 -8.34 -6.88 12.73
CA GLY A 302 -9.73 -7.25 12.99
C GLY A 302 -10.60 -6.07 13.46
N LEU A 303 -10.10 -5.24 14.38
CA LEU A 303 -10.79 -4.04 14.86
C LEU A 303 -11.00 -3.02 13.73
N ILE A 304 -10.01 -2.81 12.86
CA ILE A 304 -10.15 -1.93 11.68
C ILE A 304 -11.23 -2.46 10.75
N HIS A 305 -11.24 -3.77 10.50
CA HIS A 305 -12.21 -4.38 9.61
C HIS A 305 -13.65 -4.18 10.13
N ARG A 306 -13.89 -4.49 11.41
CA ARG A 306 -15.20 -4.33 12.04
C ARG A 306 -15.63 -2.86 12.13
N GLY A 307 -14.71 -1.96 12.48
CA GLY A 307 -15.00 -0.52 12.53
C GLY A 307 -15.36 0.05 11.16
N SER A 308 -14.64 -0.34 10.12
CA SER A 308 -14.91 0.11 8.74
C SER A 308 -16.25 -0.43 8.24
N PHE A 309 -16.55 -1.71 8.46
CA PHE A 309 -17.83 -2.30 8.09
C PHE A 309 -19.01 -1.64 8.82
N THR A 310 -18.83 -1.32 10.11
CA THR A 310 -19.84 -0.61 10.90
C THR A 310 -20.07 0.80 10.35
N LEU A 311 -19.01 1.53 10.02
CA LEU A 311 -19.11 2.86 9.41
C LEU A 311 -19.82 2.82 8.05
N GLU A 312 -19.47 1.88 7.17
CA GLU A 312 -20.11 1.77 5.86
C GLU A 312 -21.58 1.40 5.96
N ARG A 313 -21.95 0.46 6.85
CA ARG A 313 -23.37 0.17 7.13
C ARG A 313 -24.11 1.39 7.65
N ALA A 314 -23.49 2.16 8.55
CA ALA A 314 -24.08 3.38 9.09
C ALA A 314 -24.32 4.42 7.99
N LYS A 315 -23.35 4.62 7.08
CA LYS A 315 -23.51 5.52 5.92
C LYS A 315 -24.63 5.08 4.98
N VAL A 316 -24.71 3.79 4.66
CA VAL A 316 -25.78 3.24 3.79
C VAL A 316 -27.14 3.43 4.45
N ALA A 317 -27.25 3.09 5.73
CA ALA A 317 -28.50 3.23 6.46
C ALA A 317 -28.91 4.71 6.63
N ALA A 318 -27.95 5.63 6.83
CA ALA A 318 -28.21 7.07 6.82
C ALA A 318 -28.67 7.57 5.43
N ALA A 319 -28.01 7.14 4.35
CA ALA A 319 -28.40 7.50 2.98
C ALA A 319 -29.79 6.95 2.59
N GLN A 320 -30.23 5.88 3.24
CA GLN A 320 -31.56 5.29 3.10
C GLN A 320 -32.59 5.82 4.10
N GLY A 321 -32.21 6.74 4.99
CA GLY A 321 -33.10 7.29 6.03
C GLY A 321 -33.49 6.30 7.13
N LEU A 322 -32.73 5.22 7.30
CA LEU A 322 -33.00 4.16 8.30
C LEU A 322 -32.44 4.50 9.69
N ILE A 323 -31.57 5.50 9.78
CA ILE A 323 -31.04 6.07 11.03
C ILE A 323 -30.90 7.58 10.82
N ASN A 324 -31.40 8.33 11.80
CA ASN A 324 -31.27 9.79 11.89
C ASN A 324 -29.95 10.17 12.55
#